data_AF-A0A352X3R9-F1
#
_entry.id   AF-A0A352X3R9-F1
#
_cell.length_a   1.000
_cell.length_b   1.000
_cell.length_c   1.000
_cell.angle_alpha   90.00
_cell.angle_beta   90.00
_cell.angle_gamma   90.00
#
_symmetry.space_group_name_H-M   'P 1'
#
loop_
_entity.id
_entity.type
_entity.pdbx_description
1 polymer ?
#
loop_
_entity_poly.entity_id
_entity_poly.type
_entity_poly.pdbx_seq_one_letter_code
_entity_poly.pdbx_strand_id
1 'polypeptide(L)'
;MPELIQITKNDPLAHLSTLEIAQVLAQRLAIQPNDWHRLKSNRPARAGEQAAAALVFLLKEETQEALARFEQASGWLDKSISAPPCPTHHR
;
A
#
# COMPACT_ATOMS: atom_id res chain seq x y z
N MET A 1 -12.55 -15.04 13.91
CA MET A 1 -13.05 -15.08 12.52
C MET A 1 -13.35 -13.64 12.14
N PRO A 2 -12.63 -13.02 11.19
CA PRO A 2 -12.98 -11.66 10.78
C PRO A 2 -14.33 -11.73 10.04
N GLU A 3 -15.25 -10.90 10.48
CA GLU A 3 -16.58 -10.75 9.90
C GLU A 3 -16.42 -10.23 8.47
N LEU A 4 -16.76 -11.07 7.48
CA LEU A 4 -16.74 -10.68 6.07
C LEU A 4 -17.75 -9.56 5.88
N ILE A 5 -17.24 -8.39 5.52
CA ILE A 5 -18.02 -7.19 5.23
C ILE A 5 -19.14 -7.59 4.26
N GLN A 6 -20.39 -7.47 4.70
CA GLN A 6 -21.57 -7.61 3.85
C GLN A 6 -21.52 -6.48 2.82
N ILE A 7 -21.02 -6.78 1.62
CA ILE A 7 -21.04 -5.84 0.50
C ILE A 7 -22.51 -5.62 0.15
N THR A 8 -23.09 -4.54 0.66
CA THR A 8 -24.50 -4.20 0.51
C THR A 8 -24.85 -4.02 -0.97
N LYS A 9 -26.07 -4.41 -1.36
CA LYS A 9 -26.63 -4.46 -2.72
C LYS A 9 -26.61 -3.15 -3.55
N ASN A 10 -26.14 -2.04 -2.98
CA ASN A 10 -25.82 -0.80 -3.69
C ASN A 10 -24.30 -0.56 -3.55
N ASP A 11 -23.50 -1.40 -4.20
CA ASP A 11 -22.06 -1.24 -4.18
C ASP A 11 -21.65 -0.19 -5.25
N PRO A 12 -21.28 1.05 -4.89
CA PRO A 12 -20.80 2.03 -5.85
C PRO A 12 -19.51 1.57 -6.56
N LEU A 13 -18.85 0.52 -6.06
CA LEU A 13 -17.68 -0.10 -6.68
C LEU A 13 -18.06 -1.17 -7.71
N ALA A 14 -19.33 -1.58 -7.83
CA ALA A 14 -19.76 -2.62 -8.77
C ALA A 14 -19.50 -2.27 -10.25
N HIS A 15 -19.38 -0.98 -10.56
CA HIS A 15 -19.07 -0.50 -11.92
C HIS A 15 -17.56 -0.37 -12.19
N LEU A 16 -16.73 -0.46 -11.16
CA LEU A 16 -15.28 -0.37 -11.30
C LEU A 16 -14.69 -1.75 -11.56
N SER A 17 -13.74 -1.82 -12.47
CA SER A 17 -12.87 -2.98 -12.64
C SER A 17 -12.01 -3.20 -11.39
N THR A 18 -11.55 -4.43 -11.19
CA THR A 18 -10.61 -4.77 -10.11
C THR A 18 -9.36 -3.89 -10.16
N LEU A 19 -8.88 -3.55 -11.37
CA LEU A 19 -7.74 -2.66 -11.56
C LEU A 19 -8.04 -1.23 -11.07
N GLU A 20 -9.21 -0.69 -11.38
CA GLU A 20 -9.61 0.64 -10.90
C GLU A 20 -9.76 0.66 -9.38
N ILE A 21 -10.34 -0.40 -8.78
CA ILE A 21 -10.43 -0.53 -7.32
C ILE A 21 -9.03 -0.55 -6.69
N ALA A 22 -8.09 -1.30 -7.26
CA ALA A 22 -6.70 -1.34 -6.77
C ALA A 22 -6.01 0.01 -6.91
N GLN A 23 -6.23 0.72 -8.03
CA GLN A 23 -5.67 2.06 -8.25
C GLN A 23 -6.23 3.08 -7.26
N VAL A 24 -7.55 3.06 -7.00
CA VAL A 24 -8.19 3.91 -5.98
C VAL A 24 -7.65 3.57 -4.59
N LEU A 25 -7.48 2.29 -4.26
CA LEU A 25 -6.88 1.87 -2.99
C LEU A 25 -5.45 2.38 -2.84
N ALA A 26 -4.62 2.23 -3.88
CA ALA A 26 -3.25 2.72 -3.90
C ALA A 26 -3.19 4.24 -3.70
N GLN A 27 -4.08 5.01 -4.34
CA GLN A 27 -4.17 6.45 -4.13
C GLN A 27 -4.58 6.81 -2.69
N ARG A 28 -5.53 6.08 -2.09
CA ARG A 28 -5.97 6.31 -0.71
C ARG A 28 -4.89 6.00 0.33
N LEU A 29 -4.03 5.02 0.05
CA LEU A 29 -2.96 4.59 0.95
C LEU A 29 -1.61 5.28 0.67
N ALA A 30 -1.51 6.06 -0.40
CA ALA A 30 -0.30 6.81 -0.71
C ALA A 30 0.01 7.82 0.39
N ILE A 31 1.22 7.75 0.95
CA ILE A 31 1.68 8.69 1.96
C ILE A 31 2.01 10.01 1.28
N GLN A 32 1.14 11.00 1.49
CA GLN A 32 1.30 12.33 0.91
C GLN A 32 2.48 13.07 1.54
N PRO A 33 3.09 14.05 0.83
CA PRO A 33 4.20 14.85 1.36
C PRO A 33 3.91 15.45 2.74
N ASN A 34 2.68 15.91 2.97
CA ASN A 34 2.24 16.49 4.24
C ASN A 34 2.20 15.46 5.38
N ASP A 35 1.95 14.20 5.06
CA ASP A 35 1.88 13.10 6.03
C ASP A 35 3.21 12.35 6.19
N TRP A 36 4.20 12.64 5.33
CA TRP A 36 5.47 11.94 5.29
C TRP A 36 6.14 11.87 6.66
N HIS A 37 6.29 13.02 7.32
CA HIS A 37 6.99 13.06 8.62
C HIS A 37 6.31 12.19 9.69
N ARG A 38 4.97 12.09 9.63
CA ARG A 38 4.17 11.30 10.55
C ARG A 38 4.21 9.80 10.21
N LEU A 39 4.20 9.45 8.93
CA LEU A 39 3.98 8.06 8.48
C LEU A 39 5.23 7.36 7.93
N LYS A 40 6.35 8.05 7.69
CA LYS A 40 7.58 7.47 7.10
C LYS A 40 8.12 6.22 7.83
N SER A 41 7.88 6.12 9.14
CA SER A 41 8.30 4.98 9.97
C SER A 41 7.11 4.16 10.51
N ASN A 42 5.87 4.54 10.15
CA ASN A 42 4.68 3.80 10.54
C ASN A 42 4.60 2.53 9.70
N ARG A 43 4.99 1.40 10.30
CA ARG A 43 5.16 0.13 9.59
C ARG A 43 3.87 -0.35 8.92
N PRO A 44 2.70 -0.37 9.59
CA PRO A 44 1.43 -0.68 8.92
C PRO A 44 1.11 0.25 7.74
N ALA A 45 1.32 1.56 7.88
CA ALA A 45 1.03 2.50 6.80
C ALA A 45 1.95 2.28 5.58
N ARG A 46 3.25 2.09 5.81
CA ARG A 46 4.23 1.78 4.76
C ARG A 46 3.94 0.44 4.10
N ALA A 47 3.59 -0.58 4.87
CA ALA A 47 3.21 -1.89 4.33
C ALA A 47 1.94 -1.80 3.48
N GLY A 48 0.93 -1.08 3.94
CA GLY A 48 -0.33 -0.87 3.20
C GLY A 48 -0.12 -0.14 1.88
N GLU A 49 0.69 0.93 1.88
CA GLU A 49 1.07 1.65 0.66
C GLU A 49 1.72 0.71 -0.38
N GLN A 50 2.71 -0.09 0.06
CA GLN A 50 3.42 -1.00 -0.83
C GLN A 50 2.52 -2.15 -1.33
N ALA A 51 1.69 -2.73 -0.47
CA ALA A 51 0.77 -3.80 -0.83
C ALA A 51 -0.28 -3.33 -1.85
N ALA A 52 -0.86 -2.15 -1.67
CA ALA A 52 -1.82 -1.62 -2.63
C ALA A 52 -1.18 -1.29 -3.98
N ALA A 53 0.04 -0.75 -3.98
CA ALA A 53 0.80 -0.58 -5.21
C ALA A 53 1.08 -1.93 -5.88
N ALA A 54 1.49 -2.96 -5.13
CA ALA A 54 1.76 -4.30 -5.64
C ALA A 54 0.54 -4.91 -6.35
N LEU A 55 -0.67 -4.73 -5.80
CA LEU A 55 -1.92 -5.18 -6.44
C LEU A 55 -2.13 -4.53 -7.81
N VAL A 56 -1.81 -3.24 -7.97
CA VAL A 56 -1.93 -2.56 -9.26
C VAL A 56 -1.01 -3.19 -10.31
N PHE A 57 0.25 -3.47 -9.95
CA PHE A 57 1.21 -4.12 -10.84
C PHE A 57 0.78 -5.56 -11.17
N LEU A 58 0.34 -6.32 -10.17
CA LEU A 58 -0.09 -7.70 -10.36
C LEU A 58 -1.29 -7.80 -11.31
N LEU A 59 -2.28 -6.91 -11.17
CA LEU A 59 -3.47 -6.87 -12.02
C LEU A 59 -3.19 -6.38 -13.46
N LYS A 60 -2.00 -5.84 -13.71
CA LYS A 60 -1.47 -5.51 -15.04
C LYS A 60 -0.56 -6.60 -15.60
N GLU A 61 -0.43 -7.73 -14.90
CA GLU A 61 0.49 -8.83 -15.24
C GLU A 61 1.99 -8.44 -15.13
N GLU A 62 2.30 -7.36 -14.42
CA GLU A 62 3.68 -6.89 -14.13
C GLU A 62 4.22 -7.59 -12.87
N THR A 63 4.49 -8.90 -12.98
CA THR A 63 4.73 -9.76 -11.81
C THR A 63 6.01 -9.44 -11.02
N GLN A 64 7.06 -8.96 -11.69
CA GLN A 64 8.34 -8.64 -11.07
C GLN A 64 8.22 -7.38 -10.20
N GLU A 65 7.56 -6.35 -10.72
CA GLU A 65 7.26 -5.10 -10.02
C GLU A 65 6.30 -5.35 -8.84
N ALA A 66 5.32 -6.24 -9.03
CA ALA A 66 4.41 -6.65 -7.97
C ALA A 66 5.17 -7.36 -6.84
N LEU A 67 6.03 -8.33 -7.17
CA LEU A 67 6.83 -9.08 -6.19
C LEU A 67 7.73 -8.15 -5.37
N ALA A 68 8.48 -7.28 -6.03
CA ALA A 68 9.37 -6.33 -5.35
C ALA A 68 8.61 -5.46 -4.33
N ARG A 69 7.37 -5.07 -4.64
CA ARG A 69 6.52 -4.30 -3.72
C ARG A 69 5.93 -5.13 -2.59
N PHE A 70 5.55 -6.39 -2.85
CA PHE A 70 5.13 -7.29 -1.78
C PHE A 70 6.26 -7.60 -0.81
N GLU A 71 7.50 -7.74 -1.29
CA GLU A 71 8.68 -7.89 -0.44
C GLU A 71 8.89 -6.63 0.41
N GLN A 72 8.76 -5.43 -0.17
CA GLN A 72 8.81 -4.19 0.62
C GLN A 72 7.71 -4.15 1.68
N ALA A 73 6.47 -4.51 1.34
CA ALA A 73 5.36 -4.55 2.29
C ALA A 73 5.64 -5.53 3.44
N SER A 74 6.11 -6.72 3.11
CA SER A 74 6.48 -7.76 4.07
C SER A 74 7.63 -7.29 4.97
N GLY A 75 8.64 -6.65 4.38
CA GLY A 75 9.78 -6.12 5.11
C GLY A 75 9.43 -5.02 6.12
N TRP A 76 8.39 -4.23 5.81
CA TRP A 76 7.81 -3.32 6.79
C TRP A 76 7.11 -4.06 7.92
N LEU A 77 6.40 -5.16 7.68
CA LEU A 77 5.71 -5.89 8.74
C LEU A 77 6.67 -6.72 9.62
N ASP A 78 7.67 -7.37 9.02
CA ASP A 78 8.57 -8.30 9.71
C ASP A 78 9.79 -7.64 10.38
N LYS A 79 9.99 -6.34 10.17
CA LYS A 79 11.12 -5.56 10.73
C LYS A 79 12.46 -5.69 10.01
N SER A 80 12.52 -6.31 8.83
CA SER A 80 13.70 -6.34 7.98
C SER A 80 13.98 -5.02 7.25
N ILE A 81 12.96 -4.18 7.05
CA ILE A 81 13.10 -2.85 6.46
C ILE A 81 12.86 -1.76 7.52
N SER A 82 13.65 -0.70 7.44
CA SER A 82 13.50 0.50 8.27
C SER A 82 13.51 1.75 7.39
N ALA A 83 12.85 2.80 7.87
CA ALA A 83 12.86 4.08 7.17
C ALA A 83 14.31 4.57 7.01
N PRO A 84 14.69 5.07 5.83
CA PRO A 84 16.01 5.70 5.68
C PRO A 84 16.16 6.82 6.73
N PRO A 85 17.36 7.03 7.27
CA PRO A 85 17.62 8.12 8.20
C PRO A 85 17.28 9.46 7.53
N CYS A 86 16.83 10.43 8.33
CA CYS A 86 16.55 11.77 7.79
C CYS A 86 17.85 12.37 7.24
N PRO A 87 17.83 12.98 6.04
CA PRO A 87 19.02 13.62 5.47
C PRO A 87 19.51 14.81 6.31
N THR A 88 18.69 15.30 7.25
CA THR A 88 19.04 16.39 8.18
C THR A 88 19.83 15.95 9.41
N HIS A 89 20.28 14.70 9.49
CA HIS A 89 21.06 14.19 10.63
C HIS A 89 22.59 14.20 10.42
N HIS A 90 23.09 15.06 9.52
CA HIS A 90 24.51 15.32 9.26
C HIS A 90 24.86 16.79 9.48
N ARG A 91 24.63 17.31 10.68
CA ARG A 91 25.33 18.50 11.14
C ARG A 91 25.83 18.29 12.57
#